data_AF-A0A0D6LPW3-F1
#
_entry.id   AF-A0A0D6LPW3-F1
#
_cell.length_a   1.000
_cell.length_b   1.000
_cell.length_c   1.000
_cell.angle_alpha   90.00
_cell.angle_beta   90.00
_cell.angle_gamma   90.00
#
_symmetry.space_group_name_H-M   'P 1'
#
loop_
_entity.id
_entity.type
_entity.pdbx_description
1 polymer ?
#
loop_
_entity_poly.entity_id
_entity_poly.type
_entity_poly.pdbx_seq_one_letter_code
_entity_poly.pdbx_strand_id
1 'polypeptide(L)'
;MCVFVYSGVVFRGTLATMKEQIAKEEEVLSNSKKLVEEFNDMIAAIEERRKVAEYRIVGSKNSKLIWKEGHKSAVAALKKFEKELKEYDKDIKMHQDKVDATNKKIVKLKSKQSAMETDIQKFKEDAVAYKKLAHQKVKAHPWISDDMSHFGKKNTEYDFTG
;
A
#
# COMPACT_ATOMS: atom_id res chain seq x y z
N MET A 1 -65.30 -43.89 -93.43
CA MET A 1 -64.95 -42.91 -92.38
C MET A 1 -64.46 -43.65 -91.14
N CYS A 2 -63.15 -43.94 -91.05
CA CYS A 2 -62.60 -44.75 -89.94
C CYS A 2 -61.35 -44.14 -89.28
N VAL A 3 -61.01 -42.86 -89.55
CA VAL A 3 -59.73 -42.27 -89.10
C VAL A 3 -59.88 -41.33 -87.89
N PHE A 4 -61.09 -40.92 -87.54
CA PHE A 4 -61.30 -39.89 -86.49
C PHE A 4 -61.46 -40.42 -85.06
N VAL A 5 -61.72 -41.72 -84.87
CA VAL A 5 -62.01 -42.29 -83.54
C VAL A 5 -60.72 -42.71 -82.80
N TYR A 6 -59.69 -43.14 -83.52
CA TYR A 6 -58.43 -43.59 -82.89
C TYR A 6 -57.60 -42.45 -82.31
N SER A 7 -57.55 -41.27 -82.95
CA SER A 7 -56.75 -40.14 -82.46
C SER A 7 -57.30 -39.50 -81.17
N GLY A 8 -58.62 -39.47 -80.98
CA GLY A 8 -59.25 -38.86 -79.81
C GLY A 8 -59.10 -39.68 -78.51
N VAL A 9 -58.99 -41.01 -78.62
CA VAL A 9 -58.79 -41.90 -77.46
C VAL A 9 -57.33 -41.86 -77.00
N VAL A 10 -56.38 -41.84 -77.94
CA VAL A 10 -54.95 -41.70 -77.64
C VAL A 10 -54.66 -40.33 -76.99
N PHE A 11 -55.20 -39.23 -77.55
CA PHE A 11 -55.01 -37.90 -76.99
C PHE A 11 -55.56 -37.74 -75.56
N ARG A 12 -56.70 -38.39 -75.27
CA ARG A 12 -57.30 -38.38 -73.92
C ARG A 12 -56.46 -39.18 -72.91
N GLY A 13 -55.87 -40.30 -73.33
CA GLY A 13 -54.95 -41.07 -72.49
C GLY A 13 -53.68 -40.29 -72.15
N THR A 14 -53.07 -39.62 -73.13
CA THR A 14 -51.86 -38.80 -72.92
C THR A 14 -52.13 -37.54 -72.09
N LEU A 15 -53.32 -36.93 -72.22
CA LEU A 15 -53.71 -35.78 -71.41
C LEU A 15 -53.90 -36.18 -69.93
N ALA A 16 -54.45 -37.37 -69.66
CA ALA A 16 -54.64 -37.85 -68.30
C ALA A 16 -53.31 -38.13 -67.59
N THR A 17 -52.34 -38.75 -68.28
CA THR A 17 -51.01 -39.02 -67.71
C THR A 17 -50.23 -37.74 -67.44
N MET A 18 -50.33 -36.72 -68.30
CA MET A 18 -49.73 -35.40 -68.06
C MET A 18 -50.32 -34.70 -66.84
N LYS A 19 -51.65 -34.76 -66.65
CA LYS A 19 -52.30 -34.19 -65.46
C LYS A 19 -51.84 -34.88 -64.17
N GLU A 20 -51.67 -36.20 -64.21
CA GLU A 20 -51.18 -36.96 -63.06
C GLU A 20 -49.70 -36.66 -62.76
N GLN A 21 -48.87 -36.46 -63.78
CA GLN A 21 -47.48 -36.03 -63.61
C GLN A 21 -47.37 -34.62 -63.03
N ILE A 22 -48.17 -33.67 -63.54
CA ILE A 22 -48.21 -32.29 -63.01
C ILE A 22 -48.60 -32.31 -61.53
N ALA A 23 -49.63 -33.06 -61.15
CA ALA A 23 -50.05 -33.16 -59.76
C ALA A 23 -48.94 -33.73 -58.84
N LYS A 24 -48.20 -34.75 -59.31
CA LYS A 24 -47.06 -35.31 -58.57
C LYS A 24 -45.91 -34.31 -58.44
N GLU A 25 -45.60 -33.57 -59.50
CA GLU A 25 -44.55 -32.53 -59.45
C GLU A 25 -44.94 -31.34 -58.58
N GLU A 26 -46.21 -30.93 -58.58
CA GLU A 26 -46.72 -29.88 -57.69
C GLU A 26 -46.64 -30.28 -56.21
N GLU A 27 -46.93 -31.54 -55.88
CA GLU A 27 -46.76 -32.08 -54.53
C GLU A 27 -45.29 -32.07 -54.10
N VAL A 28 -44.38 -32.53 -54.98
CA VAL A 28 -42.93 -32.49 -54.74
C VAL A 28 -42.44 -31.05 -54.56
N LEU A 29 -42.92 -30.12 -55.37
CA LEU A 29 -42.59 -28.69 -55.26
C LEU A 29 -43.08 -28.10 -53.93
N SER A 30 -44.29 -28.46 -53.51
CA SER A 30 -44.86 -28.03 -52.21
C SER A 30 -44.02 -28.54 -51.04
N ASN A 31 -43.64 -29.82 -51.07
CA ASN A 31 -42.80 -30.43 -50.05
C ASN A 31 -41.39 -29.81 -50.02
N SER A 32 -40.81 -29.54 -51.19
CA SER A 32 -39.51 -28.86 -51.31
C SER A 32 -39.56 -27.44 -50.75
N LYS A 33 -40.62 -26.67 -51.01
CA LYS A 33 -40.80 -25.32 -50.44
C LYS A 33 -40.87 -25.35 -48.91
N LYS A 34 -41.62 -26.29 -48.33
CA LYS A 34 -41.68 -26.46 -46.87
C LYS A 34 -40.30 -26.78 -46.28
N LEU A 35 -39.56 -27.67 -46.92
CA LEU A 35 -38.18 -27.99 -46.53
C LEU A 35 -37.26 -26.77 -46.58
N VAL A 36 -37.39 -25.93 -47.61
CA VAL A 36 -36.61 -24.69 -47.72
C VAL A 36 -36.97 -23.70 -46.60
N GLU A 37 -38.25 -23.57 -46.25
CA GLU A 37 -38.70 -22.75 -45.12
C GLU A 37 -38.13 -23.27 -43.79
N GLU A 38 -38.20 -24.58 -43.54
CA GLU A 38 -37.61 -25.23 -42.35
C GLU A 38 -36.08 -25.03 -42.29
N PHE A 39 -35.38 -25.12 -43.43
CA PHE A 39 -33.95 -24.84 -43.49
C PHE A 39 -33.63 -23.38 -43.22
N ASN A 40 -34.42 -22.44 -43.71
CA ASN A 40 -34.24 -21.01 -43.42
C ASN A 40 -34.42 -20.72 -41.93
N ASP A 41 -35.44 -21.32 -41.29
CA ASP A 41 -35.65 -21.20 -39.84
C ASP A 41 -34.49 -21.79 -39.04
N MET A 42 -33.96 -22.94 -39.46
CA MET A 42 -32.78 -23.55 -38.85
C MET A 42 -31.53 -22.67 -39.01
N ILE A 43 -31.31 -22.09 -40.19
CA ILE A 43 -30.18 -21.18 -40.44
C ILE A 43 -30.29 -19.95 -39.54
N ALA A 44 -31.46 -19.33 -39.46
CA ALA A 44 -31.70 -18.18 -38.58
C ALA A 44 -31.43 -18.52 -37.10
N ALA A 45 -31.88 -19.70 -36.64
CA ALA A 45 -31.61 -20.16 -35.28
C ALA A 45 -30.11 -20.40 -35.02
N ILE A 46 -29.36 -20.90 -36.01
CA ILE A 46 -27.91 -21.08 -35.92
C ILE A 46 -27.18 -19.73 -35.87
N GLU A 47 -27.61 -18.76 -36.67
CA GLU A 47 -27.02 -17.42 -36.68
C GLU A 47 -27.18 -16.71 -35.33
N GLU A 48 -28.36 -16.79 -34.72
CA GLU A 48 -28.58 -16.21 -33.38
C GLU A 48 -27.72 -16.89 -32.31
N ARG A 49 -27.61 -18.22 -32.34
CA ARG A 49 -26.69 -18.96 -31.45
C ARG A 49 -25.24 -18.53 -31.64
N ARG A 50 -24.82 -18.29 -32.89
CA ARG A 50 -23.47 -17.82 -33.20
C ARG A 50 -23.22 -16.42 -32.63
N LYS A 51 -24.16 -15.48 -32.81
CA LYS A 51 -24.04 -14.11 -32.25
C LYS A 51 -23.90 -14.14 -30.72
N VAL A 52 -24.73 -14.95 -30.04
CA VAL A 52 -24.66 -15.10 -28.58
C VAL A 52 -23.31 -15.68 -28.14
N ALA A 53 -22.81 -16.70 -28.85
CA ALA A 53 -21.51 -17.29 -28.57
C ALA A 53 -20.35 -16.30 -28.79
N GLU A 54 -20.36 -15.54 -29.89
CA GLU A 54 -19.37 -14.51 -30.18
C GLU A 54 -19.36 -13.42 -29.10
N TYR A 55 -20.54 -12.92 -28.71
CA TYR A 55 -20.65 -11.94 -27.62
C TYR A 55 -20.06 -12.47 -26.31
N ARG A 56 -20.35 -13.72 -25.96
CA ARG A 56 -19.82 -14.36 -24.75
C ARG A 56 -18.29 -14.53 -24.79
N ILE A 57 -17.75 -14.91 -25.95
CA ILE A 57 -16.29 -15.05 -26.14
C ILE A 57 -15.61 -13.69 -26.02
N VAL A 58 -16.15 -12.65 -26.66
CA VAL A 58 -15.61 -11.29 -26.59
C VAL A 58 -15.67 -10.75 -25.16
N GLY A 59 -16.80 -10.92 -24.47
CA GLY A 59 -16.95 -10.52 -23.07
C GLY A 59 -15.93 -11.20 -22.15
N SER A 60 -15.72 -12.51 -22.33
CA SER A 60 -14.72 -13.28 -21.58
C SER A 60 -13.28 -12.78 -21.83
N LYS A 61 -12.93 -12.51 -23.10
CA LYS A 61 -11.61 -11.96 -23.47
C LYS A 61 -11.38 -10.58 -22.83
N ASN A 62 -12.38 -9.70 -22.89
CA ASN A 62 -12.28 -8.36 -22.32
C ASN A 62 -12.09 -8.41 -20.80
N SER A 63 -12.88 -9.24 -20.10
CA SER A 63 -12.72 -9.45 -18.65
C SER A 63 -11.30 -9.95 -18.30
N LYS A 64 -10.77 -10.91 -19.07
CA LYS A 64 -9.40 -11.43 -18.86
C LYS A 64 -8.32 -10.37 -19.06
N LEU A 65 -8.49 -9.47 -20.04
CA LEU A 65 -7.56 -8.36 -20.27
C LEU A 65 -7.59 -7.37 -19.10
N ILE A 66 -8.77 -6.98 -18.64
CA ILE A 66 -8.96 -6.09 -17.48
C ILE A 66 -8.30 -6.70 -16.24
N TRP A 67 -8.53 -7.98 -15.99
CA TRP A 67 -7.93 -8.68 -14.84
C TRP A 67 -6.39 -8.69 -14.92
N LYS A 68 -5.81 -8.96 -16.09
CA LYS A 68 -4.35 -8.96 -16.27
C LYS A 68 -3.72 -7.60 -16.01
N GLU A 69 -4.35 -6.54 -16.49
CA GLU A 69 -3.84 -5.17 -16.28
C GLU A 69 -3.96 -4.76 -14.80
N GLY A 70 -5.10 -5.05 -14.17
CA GLY A 70 -5.30 -4.85 -12.73
C GLY A 70 -4.28 -5.61 -11.88
N HIS A 71 -4.05 -6.90 -12.21
CA HIS A 71 -3.05 -7.72 -11.54
C HIS A 71 -1.63 -7.17 -11.73
N LYS A 72 -1.26 -6.75 -12.93
CA LYS A 72 0.06 -6.15 -13.21
C LYS A 72 0.27 -4.85 -12.42
N SER A 73 -0.74 -3.99 -12.37
CA SER A 73 -0.71 -2.75 -11.58
C SER A 73 -0.57 -3.03 -10.08
N ALA A 74 -1.35 -3.98 -9.55
CA ALA A 74 -1.27 -4.39 -8.16
C ALA A 74 0.12 -4.96 -7.80
N VAL A 75 0.69 -5.83 -8.64
CA VAL A 75 2.05 -6.36 -8.45
C VAL A 75 3.10 -5.25 -8.50
N ALA A 76 2.95 -4.27 -9.38
CA ALA A 76 3.86 -3.13 -9.45
C ALA A 76 3.79 -2.26 -8.19
N ALA A 77 2.59 -2.03 -7.64
CA ALA A 77 2.40 -1.31 -6.38
C ALA A 77 3.02 -2.07 -5.21
N LEU A 78 2.78 -3.38 -5.10
CA LEU A 78 3.37 -4.23 -4.06
C LEU A 78 4.91 -4.20 -4.09
N LYS A 79 5.52 -4.23 -5.28
CA LYS A 79 6.98 -4.10 -5.42
C LYS A 79 7.51 -2.74 -4.97
N LYS A 80 6.74 -1.66 -5.09
CA LYS A 80 7.14 -0.34 -4.56
C LYS A 80 7.08 -0.34 -3.04
N PHE A 81 5.98 -0.84 -2.46
CA PHE A 81 5.86 -0.97 -1.01
C PHE A 81 6.94 -1.86 -0.40
N GLU A 82 7.33 -2.95 -1.06
CA GLU A 82 8.43 -3.80 -0.58
C GLU A 82 9.77 -3.05 -0.53
N LYS A 83 10.04 -2.16 -1.49
CA LYS A 83 11.25 -1.33 -1.48
C LYS A 83 11.20 -0.28 -0.37
N GLU A 84 10.08 0.41 -0.23
CA GLU A 84 9.86 1.40 0.83
C GLU A 84 10.02 0.77 2.21
N LEU A 85 9.47 -0.43 2.44
CA LEU A 85 9.65 -1.17 3.70
C LEU A 85 11.12 -1.49 4.00
N LYS A 86 11.91 -1.85 2.98
CA LYS A 86 13.35 -2.09 3.14
C LYS A 86 14.13 -0.82 3.44
N GLU A 87 13.69 0.33 2.93
CA GLU A 87 14.28 1.63 3.26
C GLU A 87 13.95 2.02 4.69
N TYR A 88 12.67 1.88 5.11
CA TYR A 88 12.26 2.13 6.49
C TYR A 88 13.00 1.24 7.50
N ASP A 89 13.22 -0.04 7.20
CA ASP A 89 13.97 -0.94 8.09
C ASP A 89 15.42 -0.47 8.30
N LYS A 90 16.08 0.02 7.23
CA LYS A 90 17.43 0.61 7.33
C LYS A 90 17.44 1.88 8.17
N ASP A 91 16.46 2.76 7.97
CA ASP A 91 16.35 4.01 8.72
C ASP A 91 16.08 3.76 10.20
N ILE A 92 15.17 2.82 10.52
CA ILE A 92 14.89 2.39 11.90
C ILE A 92 16.19 1.91 12.56
N LYS A 93 16.96 1.05 11.88
CA LYS A 93 18.23 0.55 12.41
C LYS A 93 19.24 1.67 12.66
N MET A 94 19.40 2.60 11.70
CA MET A 94 20.28 3.75 11.87
C MET A 94 19.85 4.64 13.05
N HIS A 95 18.55 4.87 13.21
CA HIS A 95 18.04 5.67 14.33
C HIS A 95 18.20 4.95 15.67
N GLN A 96 18.05 3.63 15.70
CA GLN A 96 18.31 2.82 16.89
C GLN A 96 19.79 2.93 17.32
N ASP A 97 20.73 2.82 16.39
CA ASP A 97 22.16 2.98 16.67
C ASP A 97 22.48 4.38 17.24
N LYS A 98 21.84 5.44 16.71
CA LYS A 98 21.97 6.81 17.22
C LYS A 98 21.40 6.96 18.63
N VAL A 99 20.25 6.34 18.92
CA VAL A 99 19.64 6.33 20.25
C VAL A 99 20.58 5.64 21.24
N ASP A 100 21.13 4.47 20.90
CA ASP A 100 22.03 3.72 21.78
C ASP A 100 23.34 4.48 22.06
N ALA A 101 23.92 5.10 21.02
CA ALA A 101 25.11 5.94 21.18
C ALA A 101 24.85 7.15 22.09
N THR A 102 23.67 7.79 21.94
CA THR A 102 23.27 8.93 22.78
C THR A 102 22.99 8.49 24.22
N ASN A 103 22.32 7.36 24.42
CA ASN A 103 22.05 6.81 25.74
C ASN A 103 23.36 6.50 26.50
N LYS A 104 24.35 5.91 25.83
CA LYS A 104 25.70 5.70 26.41
C LYS A 104 26.35 7.01 26.86
N LYS A 105 26.21 8.10 26.09
CA LYS A 105 26.72 9.42 26.47
C LYS A 105 25.96 9.98 27.69
N ILE A 106 24.64 9.87 27.72
CA ILE A 106 23.79 10.31 28.84
C ILE A 106 24.20 9.60 30.12
N VAL A 107 24.38 8.28 30.10
CA VAL A 107 24.82 7.51 31.28
C VAL A 107 26.16 8.01 31.80
N LYS A 108 27.14 8.27 30.92
CA LYS A 108 28.45 8.83 31.31
C LYS A 108 28.35 10.25 31.87
N LEU A 109 27.44 11.07 31.36
CA LEU A 109 27.23 12.42 31.89
C LEU A 109 26.54 12.39 33.26
N LYS A 110 25.55 11.51 33.44
CA LYS A 110 24.88 11.32 34.73
C LYS A 110 25.85 10.85 35.82
N SER A 111 26.77 9.93 35.51
CA SER A 111 27.77 9.50 36.49
C SER A 111 28.73 10.64 36.87
N LYS A 112 29.18 11.45 35.89
CA LYS A 112 30.00 12.64 36.16
C LYS A 112 29.24 13.68 36.99
N GLN A 113 27.97 13.92 36.69
CA GLN A 113 27.12 14.85 37.43
C GLN A 113 27.01 14.41 38.90
N SER A 114 26.73 13.13 39.16
CA SER A 114 26.64 12.61 40.53
C SER A 114 27.97 12.71 41.31
N ALA A 115 29.10 12.50 40.66
CA ALA A 115 30.41 12.71 41.27
C ALA A 115 30.63 14.19 41.66
N MET A 116 30.32 15.11 40.75
CA MET A 116 30.41 16.56 41.04
C MET A 116 29.45 17.00 42.15
N GLU A 117 28.23 16.47 42.20
CA GLU A 117 27.27 16.74 43.28
C GLU A 117 27.81 16.28 44.64
N THR A 118 28.49 15.14 44.68
CA THR A 118 29.15 14.62 45.89
C THR A 118 30.28 15.54 46.34
N ASP A 119 31.13 15.99 45.40
CA ASP A 119 32.24 16.89 45.71
C ASP A 119 31.74 18.25 46.19
N ILE A 120 30.70 18.81 45.56
CA ILE A 120 30.06 20.05 46.01
C ILE A 120 29.52 19.90 47.44
N GLN A 121 28.93 18.76 47.78
CA GLN A 121 28.42 18.51 49.12
C GLN A 121 29.55 18.47 50.15
N LYS A 122 30.67 17.80 49.84
CA LYS A 122 31.87 17.80 50.70
C LYS A 122 32.43 19.21 50.89
N PHE A 123 32.59 19.99 49.81
CA PHE A 123 33.08 21.36 49.91
C PHE A 123 32.17 22.27 50.75
N LYS A 124 30.85 22.06 50.70
CA LYS A 124 29.90 22.78 51.58
C LYS A 124 30.10 22.41 53.05
N GLU A 125 30.27 21.12 53.34
CA GLU A 125 30.52 20.64 54.71
C GLU A 125 31.85 21.16 55.26
N ASP A 126 32.91 21.10 54.46
CA ASP A 126 34.24 21.63 54.82
C ASP A 126 34.19 23.14 55.06
N ALA A 127 33.53 23.91 54.20
CA ALA A 127 33.39 25.36 54.37
C ALA A 127 32.65 25.71 55.68
N VAL A 128 31.62 24.95 56.05
CA VAL A 128 30.92 25.10 57.32
C VAL A 128 31.83 24.73 58.50
N ALA A 129 32.61 23.66 58.39
CA ALA A 129 33.56 23.25 59.42
C ALA A 129 34.66 24.31 59.64
N TYR A 130 35.27 24.82 58.57
CA TYR A 130 36.25 25.90 58.64
C TYR A 130 35.67 27.17 59.23
N LYS A 131 34.44 27.55 58.82
CA LYS A 131 33.74 28.71 59.41
C LYS A 131 33.57 28.52 60.92
N LYS A 132 33.12 27.34 61.38
CA LYS A 132 32.98 27.05 62.82
C LYS A 132 34.31 27.12 63.55
N LEU A 133 35.36 26.52 63.00
CA LEU A 133 36.71 26.55 63.58
C LEU A 133 37.24 27.98 63.70
N ALA A 134 37.08 28.80 62.66
CA ALA A 134 37.47 30.20 62.69
C ALA A 134 36.73 30.98 63.80
N HIS A 135 35.41 30.79 63.94
CA HIS A 135 34.64 31.41 65.02
C HIS A 135 35.10 30.94 66.40
N GLN A 136 35.45 29.67 66.56
CA GLN A 136 35.99 29.14 67.82
C GLN A 136 37.35 29.77 68.16
N LYS A 137 38.24 29.92 67.17
CA LYS A 137 39.55 30.57 67.37
C LYS A 137 39.42 32.04 67.76
N VAL A 138 38.52 32.79 67.10
CA VAL A 138 38.23 34.19 67.48
C VAL A 138 37.68 34.27 68.91
N LYS A 139 36.77 33.37 69.31
CA LYS A 139 36.25 33.33 70.68
C LYS A 139 37.32 32.97 71.73
N ALA A 140 38.23 32.06 71.39
CA ALA A 140 39.30 31.62 72.30
C ALA A 140 40.40 32.69 72.50
N HIS A 141 40.49 33.65 71.58
CA HIS A 141 41.53 34.67 71.57
C HIS A 141 40.90 36.06 71.37
N PRO A 142 40.37 36.70 72.44
CA PRO A 142 39.66 37.98 72.34
C PRO A 142 40.47 39.10 71.67
N TRP A 143 41.80 39.09 71.86
CA TRP A 143 42.72 40.04 71.23
C TRP A 143 42.67 40.03 69.69
N ILE A 144 42.27 38.93 69.04
CA ILE A 144 42.11 38.86 67.58
C ILE A 144 40.99 39.80 67.09
N SER A 145 39.90 39.90 67.86
CA SER A 145 38.79 40.80 67.51
C SER A 145 39.20 42.26 67.67
N ASP A 146 39.96 42.55 68.72
CA ASP A 146 40.48 43.88 69.00
C ASP A 146 41.48 44.31 67.92
N ASP A 147 42.45 43.44 67.58
CA ASP A 147 43.42 43.68 66.50
C ASP A 147 42.73 43.89 65.14
N MET A 148 41.77 43.03 64.75
CA MET A 148 41.03 43.19 63.49
C MET A 148 40.32 44.55 63.37
N SER A 149 39.87 45.12 64.49
CA SER A 149 39.19 46.42 64.48
C SER A 149 40.13 47.62 64.33
N HIS A 150 41.44 47.43 64.57
CA HIS A 150 42.48 48.46 64.47
C HIS A 150 43.49 48.22 63.32
N PHE A 151 43.50 47.02 62.74
CA PHE A 151 44.41 46.61 61.67
C PHE A 151 44.27 47.50 60.43
N GLY A 152 45.37 48.12 60.00
CA GLY A 152 45.41 48.99 58.82
C GLY A 152 44.70 50.34 58.97
N LYS A 153 44.29 50.73 60.19
CA LYS A 153 43.79 52.08 60.46
C LYS A 153 44.94 53.04 60.71
N LYS A 154 44.87 54.23 60.11
CA LYS A 154 45.89 55.27 60.30
C LYS A 154 45.96 55.72 61.76
N ASN A 155 47.17 55.91 62.27
CA ASN A 155 47.46 56.34 63.65
C ASN A 155 47.10 55.31 64.75
N THR A 156 47.11 54.02 64.44
CA THR A 156 47.09 52.94 65.45
C THR A 156 48.45 52.23 65.49
N GLU A 157 48.71 51.45 66.54
CA GLU A 157 49.92 50.59 66.63
C GLU A 157 49.99 49.51 65.53
N TYR A 158 48.93 49.35 64.74
CA TYR A 158 48.79 48.37 63.67
C TYR A 158 48.63 49.03 62.28
N ASP A 159 49.17 50.25 62.13
CA ASP A 159 49.26 50.96 60.86
C ASP A 159 50.48 50.49 60.05
N PHE A 160 50.23 49.68 59.02
CA PHE A 160 51.25 49.18 58.09
C PHE A 160 51.35 50.02 56.81
N THR A 161 50.75 51.23 56.76
CA THR A 161 50.71 52.08 55.56
C THR A 161 51.90 53.03 55.39
N GLY A 162 53.05 52.67 55.97
CA GLY A 162 54.33 53.37 55.77
C GLY A 162 54.72 53.51 54.31
#